data_AF-A0A932HNZ6-F1
#
_entry.id   AF-A0A932HNZ6-F1
#
_cell.length_a   1.000
_cell.length_b   1.000
_cell.length_c   1.000
_cell.angle_alpha   90.00
_cell.angle_beta   90.00
_cell.angle_gamma   90.00
#
_symmetry.space_group_name_H-M   'P 1'
#
loop_
_entity.id
_entity.type
_entity.pdbx_description
1 polymer ?
#
loop_
_entity_poly.entity_id
_entity_poly.type
_entity_poly.pdbx_seq_one_letter_code
_entity_poly.pdbx_strand_id
1 'polypeptide(L)'
;MTCSDRQKLLPAFHRGELAGDETQDLREHLRFCADCSTENERVASVERYLHHIRAIQPVVPDGDSMTAEILRRVLPQQRENGLWSWVDELCVVLLRPGVRTVYAMIACFLLGMFLYQQGETFARVRGLEERIAQKKGVRIDVRFTIDAARAQAIAGIGHFTLPTAAERGLIVLDRQAVTKGLVLLERQFLPGLRLPGPSKEERSVLESTFREMKKSLWIR
;
A
#
# COMPACT_ATOMS: atom_id res chain seq x y z
N MET A 1 21.99 16.65 30.76
CA MET A 1 21.22 16.40 29.51
C MET A 1 21.83 17.17 28.36
N THR A 2 21.70 16.69 27.12
CA THR A 2 22.09 17.44 25.92
C THR A 2 20.98 18.42 25.52
N CYS A 3 21.26 19.37 24.62
CA CYS A 3 20.22 20.25 24.06
C CYS A 3 19.11 19.44 23.36
N SER A 4 19.47 18.35 22.68
CA SER A 4 18.49 17.47 22.02
C SER A 4 17.52 16.81 23.00
N ASP A 5 18.02 16.38 24.16
CA ASP A 5 17.16 15.79 25.20
C ASP A 5 16.20 16.82 25.77
N ARG A 6 16.69 18.04 26.04
CA ARG A 6 15.87 19.13 26.59
C ARG A 6 14.84 19.66 25.61
N GLN A 7 15.16 19.71 24.31
CA GLN A 7 14.19 20.08 23.28
C GLN A 7 12.99 19.12 23.22
N LYS A 8 13.20 17.82 23.51
CA LYS A 8 12.10 16.84 23.58
C LYS A 8 11.17 17.08 24.79
N LEU A 9 11.65 17.76 25.83
CA LEU A 9 10.86 18.08 27.03
C LEU A 9 10.02 19.36 26.87
N LEU A 10 10.28 20.20 25.86
CA LEU A 10 9.55 21.45 25.65
C LEU A 10 8.02 21.28 25.53
N PRO A 11 7.48 20.30 24.77
CA PRO A 11 6.03 20.11 24.70
C PRO A 11 5.40 19.70 26.04
N ALA A 12 6.11 18.89 26.85
CA ALA A 12 5.64 18.48 28.18
C ALA A 12 5.70 19.64 29.18
N PHE A 13 6.75 20.47 29.11
CA PHE A 13 6.92 21.67 29.94
C PHE A 13 5.72 22.61 29.78
N HIS A 14 5.34 22.84 28.54
CA HIS A 14 4.27 23.74 28.17
C HIS A 14 2.87 23.28 28.60
N ARG A 15 2.63 21.96 28.60
CA ARG A 15 1.39 21.36 29.10
C ARG A 15 1.35 21.24 30.62
N GLY A 16 2.43 21.61 31.32
CA GLY A 16 2.56 21.40 32.76
C GLY A 16 2.69 19.92 33.15
N GLU A 17 3.12 19.07 32.23
CA GLU A 17 3.29 17.62 32.44
C GLU A 17 4.64 17.27 33.08
N LEU A 18 5.61 18.20 33.05
CA LEU A 18 6.89 18.01 33.76
C LEU A 18 6.73 18.27 35.26
N ALA A 19 7.36 17.43 36.07
CA ALA A 19 7.33 17.54 37.53
C ALA A 19 8.73 17.81 38.10
N GLY A 20 8.78 18.52 39.24
CA GLY A 20 9.96 18.66 40.09
C GLY A 20 11.24 19.10 39.36
N ASP A 21 12.28 18.28 39.48
CA ASP A 21 13.65 18.58 39.06
C ASP A 21 13.79 18.80 37.55
N GLU A 22 13.02 18.09 36.72
CA GLU A 22 13.06 18.24 35.26
C GLU A 22 12.60 19.64 34.82
N THR A 23 11.59 20.17 35.52
CA THR A 23 11.10 21.53 35.26
C THR A 23 12.15 22.58 35.65
N GLN A 24 12.88 22.34 36.74
CA GLN A 24 13.93 23.25 37.20
C GLN A 24 15.17 23.20 36.30
N ASP A 25 15.67 22.01 35.94
CA ASP A 25 16.80 21.83 35.02
C ASP A 25 16.51 22.46 33.65
N LEU A 26 15.29 22.25 33.12
CA LEU A 26 14.90 22.83 31.85
C LEU A 26 14.82 24.36 31.92
N ARG A 27 14.23 24.93 32.98
CA ARG A 27 14.19 26.40 33.19
C ARG A 27 15.58 27.00 33.32
N GLU A 28 16.48 26.34 34.04
CA GLU A 28 17.86 26.78 34.18
C GLU A 28 18.58 26.74 32.83
N HIS A 29 18.44 25.66 32.08
CA HIS A 29 19.03 25.54 30.75
C HIS A 29 18.53 26.61 29.77
N LEU A 30 17.23 26.90 29.76
CA LEU A 30 16.64 27.92 28.90
C LEU A 30 17.18 29.33 29.18
N ARG A 31 17.71 29.60 30.39
CA ARG A 31 18.37 30.87 30.70
C ARG A 31 19.74 31.02 30.05
N PHE A 32 20.44 29.91 29.80
CA PHE A 32 21.82 29.92 29.31
C PHE A 32 21.96 29.54 27.84
N CYS A 33 21.00 28.79 27.27
CA CYS A 33 21.07 28.31 25.89
C CYS A 33 20.10 29.09 24.97
N ALA A 34 20.65 29.97 24.13
CA ALA A 34 19.88 30.78 23.18
C ALA A 34 19.07 29.94 22.17
N ASP A 35 19.65 28.84 21.67
CA ASP A 35 18.98 27.95 20.70
C ASP A 35 17.73 27.29 21.31
N CYS A 36 17.85 26.78 22.54
CA CYS A 36 16.72 26.17 23.24
C CYS A 36 15.67 27.22 23.66
N SER A 37 16.09 28.44 24.01
CA SER A 37 15.16 29.55 24.27
C SER A 37 14.34 29.91 23.03
N THR A 38 15.00 29.98 21.87
CA THR A 38 14.33 30.27 20.58
C THR A 38 13.33 29.19 20.22
N GLU A 39 13.70 27.91 20.39
CA GLU A 39 12.78 26.79 20.15
C GLU A 39 11.60 26.79 21.13
N ASN A 40 11.84 27.13 22.40
CA ASN A 40 10.79 27.30 23.40
C ASN A 40 9.77 28.38 23.01
N GLU A 41 10.24 29.53 22.51
CA GLU A 41 9.36 30.59 21.98
C GLU A 41 8.54 30.11 20.77
N ARG A 42 9.16 29.30 19.88
CA ARG A 42 8.49 28.70 18.74
C ARG A 42 7.38 27.75 19.18
N VAL A 43 7.65 26.85 20.12
CA VAL A 43 6.64 25.93 20.69
C VAL A 43 5.52 26.72 21.37
N ALA A 44 5.85 27.73 22.17
CA ALA A 44 4.88 28.61 22.81
C ALA A 44 3.96 29.35 21.81
N SER A 45 4.48 29.71 20.64
CA SER A 45 3.69 30.35 19.58
C SER A 45 2.68 29.38 18.95
N VAL A 46 3.10 28.14 18.69
CA VAL A 46 2.24 27.08 18.13
C VAL A 46 1.13 26.72 19.11
N GLU A 47 1.44 26.61 20.40
CA GLU A 47 0.43 26.31 21.40
C GLU A 47 -0.60 27.40 21.59
N ARG A 48 -0.18 28.68 21.56
CA ARG A 48 -1.14 29.80 21.56
C ARG A 48 -2.09 29.71 20.37
N TYR A 49 -1.57 29.37 19.19
CA TYR A 49 -2.39 29.16 18.00
C TYR A 49 -3.36 27.98 18.15
N LEU A 50 -2.88 26.83 18.65
CA LEU A 50 -3.72 25.67 18.92
C LEU A 50 -4.79 25.95 19.98
N HIS A 51 -4.47 26.74 21.00
CA HIS A 51 -5.42 27.17 22.01
C HIS A 51 -6.56 28.01 21.39
N HIS A 52 -6.25 28.91 20.45
CA HIS A 52 -7.29 29.64 19.72
C HIS A 52 -8.17 28.72 18.87
N ILE A 53 -7.59 27.72 18.18
CA ILE A 53 -8.39 26.73 17.43
C ILE A 53 -9.30 25.92 18.36
N ARG A 54 -8.77 25.48 19.52
CA ARG A 54 -9.54 24.73 20.51
C ARG A 54 -10.64 25.57 21.16
N ALA A 55 -10.43 26.86 21.34
CA ALA A 55 -11.46 27.77 21.84
C ALA A 55 -12.64 27.95 20.86
N ILE A 56 -12.39 27.76 19.55
CA ILE A 56 -13.43 27.79 18.51
C ILE A 56 -14.13 26.43 18.39
N GLN A 57 -13.46 25.33 18.75
CA GLN A 57 -14.13 24.03 18.79
C GLN A 57 -15.25 24.08 19.84
N PRO A 58 -16.49 23.73 19.45
CA PRO A 58 -17.57 23.66 20.42
C PRO A 58 -17.16 22.65 21.49
N VAL A 59 -17.01 23.13 22.72
CA VAL A 59 -16.86 22.26 23.89
C VAL A 59 -18.07 21.36 23.89
N VAL A 60 -17.87 20.09 23.55
CA VAL A 60 -18.95 19.11 23.53
C VAL A 60 -19.37 18.91 24.99
N PRO A 61 -20.57 19.34 25.40
CA PRO A 61 -21.03 19.11 26.76
C PRO A 61 -21.27 17.61 26.91
N ASP A 62 -20.53 16.91 27.77
CA ASP A 62 -20.65 15.47 28.05
C ASP A 62 -20.67 14.51 26.84
N GLY A 63 -19.75 13.54 26.82
CA GLY A 63 -19.70 12.50 25.77
C GLY A 63 -21.02 11.73 25.60
N ASP A 64 -21.82 11.63 26.66
CA ASP A 64 -23.14 11.00 26.64
C ASP A 64 -24.17 11.82 25.84
N SER A 65 -24.11 13.15 25.92
CA SER A 65 -25.03 14.02 25.18
C SER A 65 -24.72 14.03 23.68
N MET A 66 -23.45 13.86 23.31
CA MET A 66 -23.03 13.79 21.91
C MET A 66 -23.51 12.51 21.23
N THR A 67 -23.39 11.37 21.92
CA THR A 67 -23.93 10.10 21.42
C THR A 67 -25.44 10.18 21.25
N ALA A 68 -26.14 10.78 22.22
CA ALA A 68 -27.59 10.99 22.15
C ALA A 68 -27.98 11.94 21.00
N GLU A 69 -27.25 13.03 20.77
CA GLU A 69 -27.52 14.00 19.71
C GLU A 69 -27.21 13.42 18.32
N ILE A 70 -26.12 12.64 18.18
CA ILE A 70 -25.81 11.92 16.94
C ILE A 70 -26.91 10.90 16.63
N LEU A 71 -27.29 10.07 17.61
CA LEU A 71 -28.39 9.11 17.43
C LEU A 71 -29.69 9.83 17.07
N ARG A 72 -30.00 10.94 17.75
CA ARG A 72 -31.20 11.74 17.49
C ARG A 72 -31.23 12.37 16.10
N ARG A 73 -30.07 12.68 15.49
CA ARG A 73 -30.00 13.19 14.11
C ARG A 73 -30.00 12.07 13.07
N VAL A 74 -29.36 10.94 13.36
CA VAL A 74 -29.26 9.81 12.43
C VAL A 74 -30.57 9.02 12.33
N LEU A 75 -31.26 8.80 13.46
CA LEU A 75 -32.52 8.03 13.51
C LEU A 75 -33.67 8.58 12.63
N PRO A 76 -34.00 9.89 12.65
CA PRO A 76 -35.08 10.41 11.82
C PRO A 76 -34.72 10.43 10.33
N GLN A 77 -33.45 10.64 9.98
CA GLN A 77 -32.99 10.66 8.59
C GLN A 77 -33.01 9.26 7.95
N GLN A 78 -32.95 8.20 8.76
CA GLN A 78 -33.07 6.82 8.30
C GLN A 78 -34.52 6.40 8.05
N ARG A 79 -35.52 7.07 8.68
CA ARG A 79 -36.95 6.75 8.54
C ARG A 79 -37.58 7.23 7.23
N GLU A 80 -37.02 8.24 6.57
CA GLU A 80 -37.60 8.81 5.33
C GLU A 80 -37.14 8.09 4.05
N ASN A 81 -36.08 7.27 4.12
CA ASN A 81 -35.61 6.48 2.98
C ASN A 81 -36.27 5.10 2.99
N GLY A 82 -37.46 4.99 2.37
CA GLY A 82 -38.27 3.77 2.32
C GLY A 82 -37.54 2.47 1.90
N LEU A 83 -36.39 2.56 1.23
CA LEU A 83 -35.53 1.41 0.91
C LEU A 83 -34.96 0.69 2.14
N TRP A 84 -34.69 1.39 3.24
CA TRP A 84 -34.13 0.77 4.46
C TRP A 84 -35.18 -0.01 5.27
N SER A 85 -36.47 0.32 5.11
CA SER A 85 -37.55 -0.41 5.79
C SER A 85 -37.63 -1.88 5.35
N TRP A 86 -37.39 -2.16 4.07
CA TRP A 86 -37.25 -3.53 3.56
C TRP A 86 -36.04 -4.24 4.18
N VAL A 87 -34.89 -3.55 4.31
CA VAL A 87 -33.69 -4.17 4.90
C VAL A 87 -33.94 -4.57 6.35
N ASP A 88 -34.61 -3.74 7.14
CA ASP A 88 -34.98 -4.07 8.52
C ASP A 88 -35.94 -5.27 8.60
N GLU A 89 -36.93 -5.33 7.72
CA GLU A 89 -37.87 -6.44 7.66
C GLU A 89 -37.17 -7.75 7.23
N LEU A 90 -36.25 -7.65 6.27
CA LEU A 90 -35.42 -8.77 5.82
C LEU A 90 -34.48 -9.24 6.94
N CYS A 91 -33.87 -8.32 7.69
CA CYS A 91 -33.06 -8.63 8.86
C CYS A 91 -33.88 -9.38 9.92
N VAL A 92 -35.07 -8.91 10.26
CA VAL A 92 -35.96 -9.59 11.22
C VAL A 92 -36.33 -11.00 10.74
N VAL A 93 -36.57 -11.19 9.45
CA VAL A 93 -36.83 -12.52 8.86
C VAL A 93 -35.58 -13.41 8.92
N LEU A 94 -34.40 -12.87 8.60
CA LEU A 94 -33.10 -13.55 8.72
C LEU A 94 -32.72 -13.89 10.16
N LEU A 95 -33.29 -13.21 11.16
CA LEU A 95 -33.10 -13.54 12.57
C LEU A 95 -33.86 -14.79 13.01
N ARG A 96 -34.85 -15.27 12.24
CA ARG A 96 -35.58 -16.51 12.59
C ARG A 96 -34.67 -17.73 12.50
N PRO A 97 -34.66 -18.63 13.50
CA PRO A 97 -33.72 -19.74 13.57
C PRO A 97 -33.80 -20.69 12.37
N GLY A 98 -34.99 -20.95 11.83
CA GLY A 98 -35.16 -21.79 10.65
C GLY A 98 -34.60 -21.17 9.36
N VAL A 99 -34.66 -19.84 9.21
CA VAL A 99 -34.12 -19.15 8.04
C VAL A 99 -32.59 -19.17 8.10
N ARG A 100 -32.01 -19.02 9.29
CA ARG A 100 -30.55 -19.09 9.50
C ARG A 100 -29.97 -20.43 9.09
N THR A 101 -30.62 -21.54 9.44
CA THR A 101 -30.14 -22.88 9.08
C THR A 101 -30.20 -23.09 7.56
N VAL A 102 -31.26 -22.63 6.90
CA VAL A 102 -31.39 -22.73 5.44
C VAL A 102 -30.31 -21.90 4.74
N TYR A 103 -30.09 -20.66 5.19
CA TYR A 103 -29.06 -19.81 4.60
C TYR A 103 -27.65 -20.36 4.82
N ALA A 104 -27.37 -20.89 6.02
CA ALA A 104 -26.09 -21.55 6.30
C ALA A 104 -25.85 -22.76 5.39
N MET A 105 -26.88 -23.59 5.15
CA MET A 105 -26.80 -24.71 4.21
C MET A 105 -26.52 -24.25 2.78
N ILE A 106 -27.20 -23.19 2.31
CA ILE A 106 -26.96 -22.60 0.99
C ILE A 106 -25.54 -22.05 0.89
N ALA A 107 -25.09 -21.30 1.90
CA ALA A 107 -23.74 -20.74 1.93
C ALA A 107 -22.66 -21.83 1.93
N CYS A 108 -22.84 -22.89 2.73
CA CYS A 108 -21.96 -24.06 2.74
C CYS A 108 -21.95 -24.79 1.39
N PHE A 109 -23.11 -24.92 0.74
CA PHE A 109 -23.22 -25.53 -0.58
C PHE A 109 -22.47 -24.71 -1.65
N LEU A 110 -22.68 -23.40 -1.67
CA LEU A 110 -22.00 -22.49 -2.60
C LEU A 110 -20.48 -22.48 -2.36
N LEU A 111 -20.05 -22.48 -1.10
CA LEU A 111 -18.64 -22.57 -0.74
C LEU A 111 -18.02 -23.90 -1.20
N GLY A 112 -18.73 -25.02 -0.98
CA GLY A 112 -18.30 -26.33 -1.45
C GLY A 112 -18.18 -26.40 -2.98
N MET A 113 -19.16 -25.83 -3.69
CA MET A 113 -19.14 -25.73 -5.15
C MET A 113 -17.95 -24.90 -5.66
N PHE A 114 -17.67 -23.78 -5.00
CA PHE A 114 -16.52 -22.93 -5.33
C PHE A 114 -15.18 -23.65 -5.11
N LEU A 115 -15.02 -24.33 -3.98
CA LEU A 115 -13.82 -25.12 -3.68
C LEU A 115 -13.63 -26.27 -4.66
N TYR A 116 -14.71 -26.92 -5.08
CA TYR A 116 -14.69 -27.94 -6.12
C TYR A 116 -14.18 -27.38 -7.46
N GLN A 117 -14.70 -26.24 -7.89
CA GLN A 117 -14.24 -25.57 -9.12
C GLN A 117 -12.77 -25.16 -9.05
N GLN A 118 -12.32 -24.59 -7.92
CA GLN A 118 -10.91 -24.28 -7.68
C GLN A 118 -10.04 -25.52 -7.80
N GLY A 119 -10.47 -26.65 -7.21
CA GLY A 119 -9.77 -27.93 -7.30
C GLY A 119 -9.51 -28.38 -8.74
N GLU A 120 -10.53 -28.30 -9.61
CA GLU A 120 -10.36 -28.62 -11.03
C GLU A 120 -9.37 -27.69 -11.74
N THR A 121 -9.43 -26.39 -11.44
CA THR A 121 -8.49 -25.42 -12.05
C THR A 121 -7.05 -25.69 -11.63
N PHE A 122 -6.80 -26.00 -10.35
CA PHE A 122 -5.47 -26.38 -9.88
C PHE A 122 -4.98 -27.69 -10.50
N ALA A 123 -5.86 -28.68 -10.68
CA ALA A 123 -5.51 -29.92 -11.37
C ALA A 123 -5.10 -29.66 -12.83
N ARG A 124 -5.82 -28.78 -13.55
CA ARG A 124 -5.46 -28.39 -14.92
C ARG A 124 -4.12 -27.67 -14.99
N VAL A 125 -3.85 -26.74 -14.05
CA VAL A 125 -2.57 -26.01 -13.98
C VAL A 125 -1.41 -26.98 -13.71
N ARG A 126 -1.54 -27.90 -12.74
CA ARG A 126 -0.52 -28.92 -12.49
C ARG A 126 -0.28 -29.81 -13.70
N GLY A 127 -1.33 -30.24 -14.39
CA GLY A 127 -1.19 -31.01 -15.62
C GLY A 127 -0.47 -30.24 -16.75
N LEU A 128 -0.65 -28.92 -16.83
CA LEU A 128 0.12 -28.08 -17.75
C LEU A 128 1.58 -27.94 -17.32
N GLU A 129 1.85 -27.78 -16.03
CA GLU A 129 3.21 -27.73 -15.50
C GLU A 129 3.98 -29.03 -15.77
N GLU A 130 3.35 -30.19 -15.56
CA GLU A 130 3.92 -31.50 -15.88
C GLU A 130 4.19 -31.66 -17.38
N ARG A 131 3.24 -31.26 -18.24
CA ARG A 131 3.44 -31.28 -19.70
C ARG A 131 4.55 -30.33 -20.15
N ILE A 132 4.72 -29.19 -19.49
CA ILE A 132 5.83 -28.27 -19.76
C ILE A 132 7.14 -28.88 -19.25
N ALA A 133 7.16 -29.51 -18.08
CA ALA A 133 8.33 -30.19 -17.54
C ALA A 133 8.76 -31.37 -18.43
N GLN A 134 7.81 -32.16 -18.96
CA GLN A 134 8.09 -33.22 -19.93
C GLN A 134 8.57 -32.67 -21.27
N LYS A 135 8.05 -31.51 -21.71
CA LYS A 135 8.52 -30.84 -22.94
C LYS A 135 9.83 -30.07 -22.73
N LYS A 136 10.34 -29.90 -21.50
CA LYS A 136 11.60 -29.21 -21.17
C LYS A 136 12.86 -30.05 -21.48
N GLY A 137 12.85 -30.80 -22.57
CA GLY A 137 14.03 -30.91 -23.45
C GLY A 137 14.20 -29.68 -24.35
N VAL A 138 13.19 -28.80 -24.43
CA VAL A 138 13.26 -27.57 -25.22
C VAL A 138 13.95 -26.46 -24.41
N ARG A 139 15.23 -26.23 -24.70
CA ARG A 139 15.94 -25.00 -24.35
C ARG A 139 15.23 -23.83 -25.03
N ILE A 140 14.59 -22.97 -24.26
CA ILE A 140 14.12 -21.69 -24.77
C ILE A 140 15.32 -20.75 -24.77
N ASP A 141 16.03 -20.71 -25.89
CA ASP A 141 17.05 -19.71 -26.17
C ASP A 141 16.36 -18.36 -26.38
N VAL A 142 16.17 -17.59 -25.31
CA VAL A 142 15.68 -16.22 -25.45
C VAL A 142 16.88 -15.35 -25.82
N ARG A 143 17.12 -15.20 -27.13
CA ARG A 143 18.09 -14.24 -27.66
C ARG A 143 17.47 -12.85 -27.63
N PHE A 144 17.84 -12.08 -26.63
CA PHE A 144 17.58 -10.64 -26.64
C PHE A 144 18.72 -9.96 -27.38
N THR A 145 18.43 -9.32 -28.52
CA THR A 145 19.35 -8.37 -29.14
C THR A 145 19.21 -7.06 -28.38
N ILE A 146 20.12 -6.82 -27.43
CA ILE A 146 20.21 -5.50 -26.80
C ILE A 146 21.05 -4.64 -27.73
N ASP A 147 20.46 -3.55 -28.21
CA ASP A 147 21.18 -2.54 -28.99
C ASP A 147 22.41 -2.06 -28.22
N ALA A 148 23.55 -1.96 -28.90
CA ALA A 148 24.84 -1.65 -28.26
C ALA A 148 24.81 -0.34 -27.45
N ALA A 149 23.98 0.63 -27.88
CA ALA A 149 23.76 1.89 -27.17
C ALA A 149 23.09 1.70 -25.78
N ARG A 150 22.19 0.72 -25.63
CA ARG A 150 21.53 0.42 -24.34
C ARG A 150 22.41 -0.44 -23.43
N ALA A 151 23.28 -1.28 -23.99
CA ALA A 151 24.23 -2.08 -23.21
C ALA A 151 25.24 -1.20 -22.43
N GLN A 152 25.72 -0.11 -23.04
CA GLN A 152 26.62 0.84 -22.38
C GLN A 152 25.95 1.63 -21.24
N ALA A 153 24.66 1.97 -21.38
CA ALA A 153 23.92 2.66 -20.33
C ALA A 153 23.73 1.79 -19.07
N ILE A 154 23.62 0.47 -19.22
CA ILE A 154 23.46 -0.48 -18.11
C ILE A 154 24.83 -0.79 -17.46
N ALA A 155 25.91 -0.82 -18.24
CA ALA A 155 27.26 -1.05 -17.74
C ALA A 155 27.76 0.06 -16.78
N GLY A 156 27.19 1.27 -16.84
CA GLY A 156 27.55 2.37 -15.94
C GLY A 156 26.95 2.30 -14.53
N ILE A 157 26.01 1.39 -14.26
CA ILE A 157 25.17 1.42 -13.04
C ILE A 157 25.48 0.27 -12.05
N GLY A 158 26.36 -0.67 -12.41
CA GLY A 158 26.85 -1.66 -11.45
C GLY A 158 28.01 -2.48 -12.01
N HIS A 159 28.85 -3.02 -11.12
CA HIS A 159 30.00 -3.88 -11.40
C HIS A 159 29.62 -5.23 -12.04
N PHE A 160 28.93 -5.21 -13.17
CA PHE A 160 28.82 -6.35 -14.07
C PHE A 160 29.85 -6.18 -15.18
N THR A 161 30.94 -6.94 -15.10
CA THR A 161 31.88 -7.08 -16.21
C THR A 161 31.19 -7.86 -17.33
N LEU A 162 30.58 -7.13 -18.26
CA LEU A 162 30.13 -7.69 -19.53
C LEU A 162 31.39 -8.04 -20.34
N PRO A 163 31.50 -9.28 -20.88
CA PRO A 163 32.61 -9.64 -21.76
C PRO A 163 32.59 -8.73 -22.98
N THR A 164 33.74 -8.11 -23.26
CA THR A 164 33.95 -7.17 -24.35
C THR A 164 33.60 -7.79 -25.71
N ALA A 165 32.96 -6.97 -26.54
CA ALA A 165 32.36 -7.30 -27.82
C ALA A 165 33.25 -8.12 -28.78
N ALA A 166 33.10 -9.45 -28.74
CA ALA A 166 33.43 -10.36 -29.84
C ALA A 166 32.78 -11.74 -29.63
N GLU A 167 32.48 -12.13 -28.40
CA GLU A 167 31.82 -13.40 -28.11
C GLU A 167 30.33 -13.19 -27.83
N ARG A 168 29.49 -13.92 -28.56
CA ARG A 168 28.05 -14.06 -28.28
C ARG A 168 27.90 -14.79 -26.95
N GLY A 169 28.00 -14.05 -25.84
CA GLY A 169 27.79 -14.57 -24.50
C GLY A 169 26.34 -15.01 -24.31
N LEU A 170 26.14 -16.31 -24.11
CA LEU A 170 24.87 -16.89 -23.73
C LEU A 170 24.64 -16.62 -22.24
N ILE A 171 23.83 -15.61 -21.92
CA ILE A 171 23.39 -15.39 -20.53
C ILE A 171 22.24 -16.36 -20.25
N VAL A 172 22.56 -17.51 -19.66
CA VAL A 172 21.56 -18.46 -19.17
C VAL A 172 20.99 -17.91 -17.86
N LEU A 173 19.90 -17.15 -17.95
CA LEU A 173 19.18 -16.72 -16.76
C LEU A 173 18.33 -17.88 -16.24
N ASP A 174 18.66 -18.37 -15.06
CA ASP A 174 17.78 -19.29 -14.33
C ASP A 174 16.43 -18.61 -14.07
N ARG A 175 15.33 -19.37 -14.20
CA ARG A 175 13.96 -18.86 -14.20
C ARG A 175 13.62 -18.15 -12.90
N GLN A 176 14.25 -18.53 -11.78
CA GLN A 176 14.10 -17.86 -10.49
C GLN A 176 14.78 -16.47 -10.44
N ALA A 177 15.85 -16.26 -11.21
CA ALA A 177 16.56 -14.98 -11.29
C ALA A 177 15.78 -13.95 -12.11
N VAL A 178 15.02 -14.37 -13.13
CA VAL A 178 14.23 -13.46 -13.98
C VAL A 178 13.06 -12.86 -13.20
N THR A 179 12.32 -13.66 -12.42
CA THR A 179 11.20 -13.17 -11.62
C THR A 179 11.64 -12.34 -10.42
N LYS A 180 12.78 -12.66 -9.78
CA LYS A 180 13.33 -11.81 -8.71
C LYS A 180 13.98 -10.54 -9.25
N GLY A 181 14.62 -10.59 -10.42
CA GLY A 181 15.25 -9.45 -11.07
C GLY A 181 14.26 -8.41 -11.58
N LEU A 182 13.14 -8.82 -12.17
CA LEU A 182 12.09 -7.88 -12.61
C LEU A 182 11.44 -7.16 -11.43
N VAL A 183 11.19 -7.88 -10.32
CA VAL A 183 10.55 -7.31 -9.12
C VAL A 183 11.51 -6.39 -8.34
N LEU A 184 12.82 -6.65 -8.40
CA LEU A 184 13.84 -5.77 -7.79
C LEU A 184 14.09 -4.51 -8.62
N LEU A 185 14.04 -4.58 -9.95
CA LEU A 185 14.17 -3.41 -10.83
C LEU A 185 12.99 -2.43 -10.66
N GLU A 186 11.78 -2.92 -10.43
CA GLU A 186 10.60 -2.07 -10.25
C GLU A 186 10.53 -1.43 -8.86
N ARG A 187 11.05 -2.11 -7.81
CA ARG A 187 10.97 -1.62 -6.42
C ARG A 187 12.18 -0.84 -5.92
N GLN A 188 13.40 -1.12 -6.37
CA GLN A 188 14.60 -0.43 -5.85
C GLN A 188 15.05 0.77 -6.68
N PHE A 189 14.73 0.84 -7.97
CA PHE A 189 15.38 1.81 -8.85
C PHE A 189 14.51 3.01 -9.29
N LEU A 190 13.22 3.09 -8.92
CA LEU A 190 12.34 4.16 -9.39
C LEU A 190 11.30 4.71 -8.38
N PRO A 191 11.66 5.13 -7.14
CA PRO A 191 10.78 6.04 -6.40
C PRO A 191 11.04 7.48 -6.89
N GLY A 192 10.25 7.96 -7.86
CA GLY A 192 10.16 9.39 -8.16
C GLY A 192 10.60 9.87 -9.55
N LEU A 193 11.08 9.00 -10.44
CA LEU A 193 11.32 9.37 -11.84
C LEU A 193 9.98 9.37 -12.59
N ARG A 194 9.40 10.56 -12.84
CA ARG A 194 8.41 10.70 -13.91
C ARG A 194 9.15 10.53 -15.24
N LEU A 195 9.23 9.30 -15.72
CA LEU A 195 9.64 9.03 -17.10
C LEU A 195 8.71 9.84 -18.02
N PRO A 196 9.25 10.59 -19.01
CA PRO A 196 8.40 11.19 -20.03
C PRO A 196 7.56 10.07 -20.62
N GLY A 197 6.24 10.26 -20.62
CA GLY A 197 5.33 9.26 -21.16
C GLY A 197 5.77 8.88 -22.57
N PRO A 198 5.71 7.59 -22.95
CA PRO A 198 6.15 7.15 -24.27
C PRO A 198 5.48 8.00 -25.34
N SER A 199 6.23 8.36 -26.36
CA SER A 199 5.70 9.15 -27.48
C SER A 199 4.50 8.44 -28.09
N LYS A 200 3.62 9.17 -28.79
CA LYS A 200 2.44 8.55 -29.43
C LYS A 200 2.82 7.37 -30.32
N GLU A 201 3.97 7.43 -30.99
CA GLU A 201 4.50 6.36 -31.82
C GLU A 201 4.94 5.16 -30.98
N GLU A 202 5.69 5.37 -29.90
CA GLU A 202 6.13 4.31 -28.98
C GLU A 202 4.95 3.60 -28.32
N ARG A 203 3.89 4.33 -27.94
CA ARG A 203 2.65 3.73 -27.45
C ARG A 203 1.98 2.86 -28.50
N SER A 204 1.95 3.29 -29.76
CA SER A 204 1.34 2.50 -30.84
C SER A 204 2.12 1.21 -31.11
N VAL A 205 3.45 1.25 -31.01
CA VAL A 205 4.32 0.07 -31.18
C VAL A 205 4.18 -0.87 -29.99
N LEU A 206 4.16 -0.36 -28.76
CA LEU A 206 3.92 -1.19 -27.58
C LEU A 206 2.54 -1.84 -27.62
N GLU A 207 1.50 -1.09 -28.00
CA GLU A 207 0.15 -1.64 -28.12
C GLU A 207 0.01 -2.65 -29.25
N SER A 208 0.67 -2.44 -30.41
CA SER A 208 0.64 -3.41 -31.51
C SER A 208 1.37 -4.70 -31.13
N THR A 209 2.53 -4.58 -30.49
CA THR A 209 3.30 -5.73 -29.99
C THR A 209 2.53 -6.49 -28.91
N PHE A 210 1.84 -5.78 -28.00
CA PHE A 210 0.97 -6.41 -27.01
C PHE A 210 -0.25 -7.08 -27.65
N ARG A 211 -0.82 -6.48 -28.71
CA ARG A 211 -1.93 -7.07 -29.46
C ARG A 211 -1.51 -8.35 -30.19
N GLU A 212 -0.31 -8.38 -30.77
CA GLU A 212 0.25 -9.57 -31.41
C GLU A 212 0.61 -10.66 -30.40
N MET A 213 1.19 -10.31 -29.25
CA MET A 213 1.37 -11.26 -28.14
C MET A 213 0.03 -11.82 -27.64
N LYS A 214 -1.00 -10.99 -27.54
CA LYS A 214 -2.33 -11.44 -27.11
C LYS A 214 -2.99 -12.35 -28.15
N LYS A 215 -2.77 -12.11 -29.44
CA LYS A 215 -3.25 -12.99 -30.52
C LYS A 215 -2.51 -14.33 -30.53
N SER A 216 -1.19 -14.34 -30.30
CA SER A 216 -0.42 -15.59 -30.25
C SER A 216 -0.67 -16.40 -28.98
N LEU A 217 -1.09 -15.76 -27.87
CA LEU A 217 -1.55 -16.45 -26.66
C LEU A 217 -2.96 -17.05 -26.76
N TRP A 218 -3.76 -16.65 -27.75
CA TRP A 218 -5.12 -17.20 -27.98
C TRP A 218 -5.16 -18.33 -29.02
N ILE A 219 -4.02 -18.74 -29.57
CA ILE A 219 -3.92 -19.99 -30.34
C ILE A 219 -3.43 -21.10 -29.40
N ARG A 220 -4.33 -21.53 -28.52
CA ARG A 220 -4.49 -22.92 -28.07
C ARG A 220 -5.68 -23.08 -27.15
#